data_AF-A0A7V1ENL0-F1
#
_entry.id   AF-A0A7V1ENL0-F1
#
_cell.length_a   1.000
_cell.length_b   1.000
_cell.length_c   1.000
_cell.angle_alpha   90.00
_cell.angle_beta   90.00
_cell.angle_gamma   90.00
#
_symmetry.space_group_name_H-M   'P 1'
#
loop_
_entity.id
_entity.type
_entity.pdbx_description
1 polymer ?
#
loop_
_entity_poly.entity_id
_entity_poly.type
_entity_poly.pdbx_seq_one_letter_code
_entity_poly.pdbx_strand_id
1 'polypeptide(L)'
;MLPEEMSGMAEKNPMDKIRSELREGMELAKCRKCGCMKETLESLRDSLSSLQTKSHLDLAEDIDKWLNQMEQIKYSCLGCEYCYPAVAMNIFTQAFPKAAQTSSLGCAFEVSEHAWPPVPGEYFAFCKGQDCPVAVSTLASAGLAEKFTGATPEGLCIVGKTETENIGIDKIIKNTITNPAIRFLILAGKDPK
;
A
#
# COMPACT_ATOMS: atom_id res chain seq x y z
N MET A 1 9.76 46.21 17.56
CA MET A 1 9.64 45.46 18.83
C MET A 1 9.60 44.00 18.49
N LEU A 2 10.65 43.26 18.88
CA LEU A 2 10.63 41.78 19.00
C LEU A 2 9.64 41.38 20.12
N PRO A 3 9.25 40.10 20.23
CA PRO A 3 10.10 39.07 20.85
C PRO A 3 10.26 37.84 19.94
N GLU A 4 11.46 37.30 19.72
CA GLU A 4 12.13 36.34 20.62
C GLU A 4 11.25 35.13 20.98
N GLU A 5 11.51 33.97 20.37
CA GLU A 5 11.68 32.74 21.13
C GLU A 5 12.86 31.93 20.58
N MET A 6 13.79 31.69 21.50
CA MET A 6 15.00 30.89 21.40
C MET A 6 14.70 29.41 21.66
N SER A 7 15.56 28.56 21.07
CA SER A 7 16.00 27.26 21.61
C SER A 7 15.05 26.06 21.50
N GLY A 8 15.48 25.04 20.76
CA GLY A 8 14.94 23.69 20.89
C GLY A 8 15.45 22.70 19.85
N MET A 9 16.63 22.11 20.09
CA MET A 9 17.14 20.85 19.52
C MET A 9 17.22 20.70 17.98
N ALA A 10 18.34 20.13 17.51
CA ALA A 10 18.53 19.74 16.12
C ALA A 10 17.57 18.61 15.71
N GLU A 11 16.34 18.94 15.34
CA GLU A 11 15.46 18.03 14.64
C GLU A 11 16.00 17.84 13.22
N LYS A 12 16.53 16.65 12.93
CA LYS A 12 16.96 16.25 11.58
C LYS A 12 15.83 16.57 10.59
N ASN A 13 16.13 17.37 9.57
CA ASN A 13 15.21 17.76 8.51
C ASN A 13 14.46 16.50 8.00
N PRO A 14 13.12 16.50 7.94
CA PRO A 14 12.33 15.36 7.46
C PRO A 14 12.85 14.79 6.12
N MET A 15 13.38 15.66 5.25
CA MET A 15 13.98 15.28 3.98
C MET A 15 15.21 14.39 4.13
N ASP A 16 16.06 14.66 5.13
CA ASP A 16 17.25 13.84 5.39
C ASP A 16 16.85 12.45 5.89
N LYS A 17 15.78 12.36 6.68
CA LYS A 17 15.24 11.07 7.14
C LYS A 17 14.69 10.25 5.98
N ILE A 18 13.85 10.86 5.13
CA ILE A 18 13.32 10.22 3.90
C ILE A 18 14.48 9.72 3.04
N ARG A 19 15.51 10.55 2.83
CA ARG A 19 16.70 10.20 2.06
C ARG A 19 17.46 9.01 2.68
N SER A 20 17.57 8.95 4.00
CA SER A 20 18.25 7.84 4.71
C SER A 20 17.49 6.53 4.51
N GLU A 21 16.18 6.53 4.74
CA GLU A 21 15.33 5.35 4.60
C GLU A 21 15.38 4.78 3.18
N LEU A 22 15.22 5.64 2.17
CA LEU A 22 15.28 5.22 0.77
C LEU A 22 16.66 4.68 0.40
N ARG A 23 17.74 5.30 0.87
CA ARG A 23 19.11 4.83 0.60
C ARG A 23 19.34 3.44 1.17
N GLU A 24 19.01 3.21 2.43
CA GLU A 24 19.14 1.91 3.07
C GLU A 24 18.31 0.84 2.34
N GLY A 25 17.08 1.19 1.94
CA GLY A 25 16.28 0.32 1.10
C GLY A 25 16.96 0.01 -0.23
N MET A 26 17.48 1.01 -0.95
CA MET A 26 18.07 0.86 -2.28
C MET A 26 19.37 0.05 -2.30
N GLU A 27 20.08 -0.07 -1.19
CA GLU A 27 21.21 -1.00 -1.05
C GLU A 27 20.78 -2.47 -1.12
N LEU A 28 19.53 -2.77 -0.75
CA LEU A 28 18.99 -4.12 -0.73
C LEU A 28 18.45 -4.56 -2.10
N ALA A 29 18.95 -5.70 -2.60
CA ALA A 29 18.48 -6.29 -3.87
C ALA A 29 16.98 -6.59 -3.87
N LYS A 30 16.39 -6.91 -2.70
CA LYS A 30 14.95 -7.12 -2.56
C LYS A 30 14.15 -5.83 -2.78
N CYS A 31 14.64 -4.68 -2.36
CA CYS A 31 13.92 -3.43 -2.52
C CYS A 31 14.00 -2.93 -3.96
N ARG A 32 15.14 -3.13 -4.66
CA ARG A 32 15.30 -2.80 -6.09
C ARG A 32 14.37 -3.58 -7.04
N LYS A 33 13.72 -4.65 -6.55
CA LYS A 33 12.77 -5.50 -7.28
C LYS A 33 11.33 -5.36 -6.78
N CYS A 34 11.09 -4.47 -5.83
CA CYS A 34 9.82 -4.30 -5.14
C CYS A 34 8.97 -3.21 -5.79
N GLY A 35 7.70 -3.52 -6.08
CA GLY A 35 6.72 -2.54 -6.55
C GLY A 35 6.56 -1.38 -5.58
N CYS A 36 6.42 -1.65 -4.28
CA CYS A 36 6.29 -0.59 -3.26
C CYS A 36 7.45 0.41 -3.26
N MET A 37 8.68 -0.04 -3.53
CA MET A 37 9.84 0.87 -3.64
C MET A 37 9.72 1.75 -4.88
N LYS A 38 9.41 1.13 -6.03
CA LYS A 38 9.24 1.85 -7.29
C LYS A 38 8.16 2.92 -7.18
N GLU A 39 6.98 2.54 -6.70
CA GLU A 39 5.81 3.42 -6.55
C GLU A 39 6.11 4.59 -5.60
N THR A 40 6.83 4.33 -4.51
CA THR A 40 7.24 5.38 -3.56
C THR A 40 8.19 6.38 -4.21
N LEU A 41 9.19 5.90 -4.96
CA LEU A 41 10.12 6.78 -5.67
C LEU A 41 9.41 7.62 -6.75
N GLU A 42 8.52 7.02 -7.53
CA GLU A 42 7.71 7.73 -8.54
C GLU A 42 6.80 8.78 -7.91
N SER A 43 6.08 8.41 -6.84
CA SER A 43 5.19 9.34 -6.14
C SER A 43 5.94 10.50 -5.49
N LEU A 44 7.11 10.24 -4.89
CA LEU A 44 7.93 11.31 -4.30
C LEU A 44 8.48 12.23 -5.37
N ARG A 45 8.93 11.70 -6.52
CA ARG A 45 9.39 12.49 -7.66
C ARG A 45 8.31 13.47 -8.13
N ASP A 46 7.09 12.97 -8.29
CA ASP A 46 5.95 13.78 -8.74
C ASP A 46 5.59 14.85 -7.71
N SER A 47 5.50 14.49 -6.43
CA SER A 47 5.19 15.46 -5.36
C SER A 47 6.29 16.50 -5.15
N LEU A 48 7.57 16.12 -5.26
CA LEU A 48 8.70 17.03 -5.07
C LEU A 48 8.86 18.04 -6.21
N SER A 49 8.38 17.73 -7.42
CA SER A 49 8.37 18.67 -8.54
C SER A 49 7.58 19.96 -8.24
N SER A 50 6.64 19.91 -7.29
CA SER A 50 5.84 21.05 -6.83
C SER A 50 6.50 21.92 -5.75
N LEU A 51 7.56 21.43 -5.10
CA LEU A 51 8.20 22.05 -3.93
C LEU A 51 9.59 22.62 -4.31
N GLN A 52 9.65 23.90 -4.69
CA GLN A 52 10.88 24.56 -5.14
C GLN A 52 11.78 25.03 -3.98
N THR A 53 12.39 24.12 -3.22
CA THR A 53 13.43 24.48 -2.23
C THR A 53 14.71 23.68 -2.42
N LYS A 54 15.87 24.24 -2.05
CA LYS A 54 17.19 23.65 -2.31
C LYS A 54 17.36 22.21 -1.79
N SER A 55 16.83 21.90 -0.61
CA SER A 55 16.84 20.54 -0.03
C SER A 55 16.01 19.52 -0.82
N HIS A 56 15.06 19.97 -1.63
CA HIS A 56 14.25 19.10 -2.50
C HIS A 56 14.98 18.74 -3.78
N LEU A 57 15.85 19.62 -4.28
CA LEU A 57 16.64 19.39 -5.50
C LEU A 57 17.62 18.22 -5.30
N ASP A 58 18.31 18.17 -4.15
CA ASP A 58 19.26 17.10 -3.84
C ASP A 58 18.56 15.73 -3.70
N LEU A 59 17.37 15.70 -3.06
CA LEU A 59 16.60 14.46 -2.92
C LEU A 59 15.99 14.01 -4.26
N ALA A 60 15.53 14.95 -5.11
CA ALA A 60 15.00 14.63 -6.42
C ALA A 60 16.07 13.99 -7.33
N GLU A 61 17.30 14.51 -7.31
CA GLU A 61 18.41 13.92 -8.07
C GLU A 61 18.74 12.50 -7.61
N ASP A 62 18.72 12.25 -6.30
CA ASP A 62 18.91 10.90 -5.75
C ASP A 62 17.77 9.95 -6.12
N ILE A 63 16.52 10.42 -6.09
CA ILE A 63 15.35 9.64 -6.52
C ILE A 63 15.47 9.24 -7.99
N ASP A 64 15.87 10.16 -8.88
CA ASP A 64 16.10 9.85 -10.30
C ASP A 64 17.22 8.80 -10.47
N LYS A 65 18.30 8.89 -9.69
CA LYS A 65 19.35 7.86 -9.69
C LYS A 65 18.83 6.51 -9.22
N TRP A 66 18.03 6.48 -8.16
CA TRP A 66 17.47 5.24 -7.62
C TRP A 66 16.45 4.60 -8.56
N LEU A 67 15.61 5.39 -9.22
CA LEU A 67 14.70 4.90 -10.25
C LEU A 67 15.45 4.19 -11.40
N ASN A 68 16.59 4.73 -11.82
CA ASN A 68 17.45 4.10 -12.83
C ASN A 68 18.16 2.83 -12.34
N GLN A 69 18.31 2.65 -11.01
CA GLN A 69 18.87 1.45 -10.40
C GLN A 69 17.83 0.36 -10.14
N MET A 70 16.55 0.65 -10.32
CA MET A 70 15.49 -0.34 -10.18
C MET A 70 15.66 -1.45 -11.23
N GLU A 71 15.54 -2.68 -10.76
CA GLU A 71 15.54 -3.86 -11.62
C GLU A 71 14.10 -4.20 -12.03
N GLN A 72 13.94 -5.21 -12.88
CA GLN A 72 12.61 -5.71 -13.24
C GLN A 72 11.83 -6.07 -11.96
N ILE A 73 10.63 -5.48 -11.81
CA ILE A 73 9.77 -5.72 -10.67
C ILE A 73 9.39 -7.19 -10.64
N LYS A 74 9.74 -7.86 -9.54
CA LYS A 74 9.50 -9.29 -9.34
C LYS A 74 8.22 -9.54 -8.51
N TYR A 75 7.83 -8.55 -7.70
CA TYR A 75 6.65 -8.62 -6.84
C TYR A 75 6.12 -7.20 -6.60
N SER A 76 4.80 -7.06 -6.52
CA SER A 76 4.14 -5.80 -6.15
C SER A 76 4.51 -5.40 -4.72
N CYS A 77 4.45 -6.35 -3.77
CA CYS A 77 4.94 -6.22 -2.40
C CYS A 77 5.55 -7.55 -1.96
N LEU A 78 6.64 -7.49 -1.19
CA LEU A 78 7.29 -8.69 -0.63
C LEU A 78 6.73 -9.09 0.75
N GLY A 79 6.04 -8.19 1.45
CA GLY A 79 5.64 -8.38 2.86
C GLY A 79 6.84 -8.34 3.80
N CYS A 80 7.65 -7.28 3.75
CA CYS A 80 8.84 -7.16 4.60
C CYS A 80 8.45 -6.75 6.03
N GLU A 81 9.06 -7.37 7.05
CA GLU A 81 8.95 -6.95 8.46
C GLU A 81 9.26 -5.45 8.65
N TYR A 82 10.24 -4.94 7.89
CA TYR A 82 10.52 -3.50 7.78
C TYR A 82 10.46 -3.05 6.33
N CYS A 83 9.60 -2.07 6.06
CA CYS A 83 9.36 -1.54 4.72
C CYS A 83 9.88 -0.10 4.61
N TYR A 84 11.15 0.04 4.24
CA TYR A 84 11.81 1.32 3.94
C TYR A 84 10.95 2.29 3.10
N PRO A 85 10.35 1.88 1.96
CA PRO A 85 9.53 2.81 1.19
C PRO A 85 8.27 3.27 1.94
N ALA A 86 7.64 2.40 2.72
CA ALA A 86 6.48 2.78 3.53
C ALA A 86 6.85 3.77 4.63
N VAL A 87 7.99 3.57 5.31
CA VAL A 87 8.48 4.50 6.34
C VAL A 87 8.80 5.86 5.72
N ALA A 88 9.51 5.88 4.59
CA ALA A 88 9.80 7.10 3.86
C ALA A 88 8.52 7.87 3.47
N MET A 89 7.51 7.17 2.94
CA MET A 89 6.24 7.78 2.54
C MET A 89 5.43 8.29 3.74
N ASN A 90 5.47 7.58 4.87
CA ASN A 90 4.83 8.04 6.11
C ASN A 90 5.45 9.34 6.62
N ILE A 91 6.78 9.44 6.63
CA ILE A 91 7.49 10.67 7.01
C ILE A 91 7.12 11.80 6.05
N PHE A 92 7.09 11.54 4.74
CA PHE A 92 6.70 12.53 3.74
C PHE A 92 5.28 13.04 3.96
N THR A 93 4.33 12.14 4.18
CA THR A 93 2.91 12.49 4.40
C THR A 93 2.72 13.31 5.66
N GLN A 94 3.42 12.96 6.75
CA GLN A 94 3.38 13.71 8.01
C GLN A 94 4.01 15.10 7.88
N ALA A 95 5.13 15.20 7.17
CA ALA A 95 5.85 16.46 7.00
C ALA A 95 5.22 17.40 5.95
N PHE A 96 4.61 16.86 4.90
CA PHE A 96 4.07 17.61 3.77
C PHE A 96 2.62 17.22 3.39
N PRO A 97 1.62 17.40 4.28
CA PRO A 97 0.26 16.89 4.05
C PRO A 97 -0.41 17.45 2.79
N LYS A 98 -0.11 18.70 2.41
CA LYS A 98 -0.68 19.34 1.22
C LYS A 98 -0.11 18.79 -0.09
N ALA A 99 1.16 18.38 -0.10
CA ALA A 99 1.82 17.82 -1.28
C ALA A 99 1.58 16.30 -1.43
N ALA A 100 1.21 15.62 -0.35
CA ALA A 100 0.81 14.21 -0.35
C ALA A 100 -0.61 13.98 -0.91
N GLN A 101 -1.46 15.02 -0.93
CA GLN A 101 -2.83 14.91 -1.47
C GLN A 101 -2.90 14.94 -3.01
N THR A 102 -1.84 15.38 -3.69
CA THR A 102 -1.78 15.49 -5.16
C THR A 102 -1.27 14.22 -5.85
N SER A 103 -0.67 13.27 -5.13
CA SER A 103 -0.40 11.95 -5.69
C SER A 103 -1.72 11.21 -5.80
N SER A 104 -2.21 11.04 -7.03
CA SER A 104 -3.28 10.10 -7.31
C SER A 104 -2.90 8.78 -6.63
N LEU A 105 -3.71 8.36 -5.65
CA LEU A 105 -3.66 7.03 -5.05
C LEU A 105 -4.09 6.03 -6.12
N GLY A 106 -3.28 5.91 -7.17
CA GLY A 106 -3.38 4.87 -8.18
C GLY A 106 -3.17 3.58 -7.43
N CYS A 107 -4.26 2.97 -7.02
CA CYS A 107 -4.21 1.68 -6.35
C CYS A 107 -3.44 0.74 -7.28
N ALA A 108 -2.50 -0.01 -6.72
CA ALA A 108 -1.54 -0.86 -7.44
C ALA A 108 -2.19 -2.05 -8.19
N PHE A 109 -3.47 -1.98 -8.51
CA PHE A 109 -4.27 -3.03 -9.11
C PHE A 109 -5.40 -2.44 -9.96
N GLU A 110 -5.69 -3.11 -11.07
CA GLU A 110 -6.80 -2.78 -11.97
C GLU A 110 -8.13 -2.85 -11.22
N VAL A 111 -9.00 -1.86 -11.46
CA VAL A 111 -10.33 -1.78 -10.86
C VAL A 111 -11.36 -1.83 -12.00
N SER A 112 -12.23 -2.83 -11.98
CA SER A 112 -13.39 -2.92 -12.87
C SER A 112 -14.51 -2.02 -12.35
N GLU A 113 -14.96 -1.07 -13.16
CA GLU A 113 -16.09 -0.21 -12.81
C GLU A 113 -17.44 -0.89 -13.06
N HIS A 114 -17.48 -1.99 -13.81
CA HIS A 114 -18.72 -2.55 -14.38
C HIS A 114 -19.05 -3.94 -13.84
N ALA A 115 -18.19 -4.53 -13.01
CA ALA A 115 -18.40 -5.85 -12.44
C ALA A 115 -17.92 -5.89 -10.98
N TRP A 116 -18.69 -6.60 -10.14
CA TRP A 116 -18.26 -6.95 -8.79
C TRP A 116 -17.80 -8.43 -8.74
N PRO A 117 -16.70 -8.77 -8.03
CA PRO A 117 -15.81 -7.87 -7.30
C PRO A 117 -14.93 -7.01 -8.24
N PRO A 118 -14.81 -5.69 -7.99
CA PRO A 118 -14.13 -4.78 -8.89
C PRO A 118 -12.61 -4.98 -8.91
N VAL A 119 -12.03 -5.52 -7.84
CA VAL A 119 -10.58 -5.70 -7.73
C VAL A 119 -10.24 -7.18 -7.87
N PRO A 120 -9.41 -7.59 -8.86
CA PRO A 120 -9.03 -8.97 -9.05
C PRO A 120 -8.06 -9.45 -7.96
N GLY A 121 -8.17 -10.74 -7.63
CA GLY A 121 -7.36 -11.38 -6.60
C GLY A 121 -7.67 -12.88 -6.48
N GLU A 122 -7.03 -13.51 -5.50
CA GLU A 122 -7.24 -14.92 -5.17
C GLU A 122 -8.43 -15.07 -4.22
N TYR A 123 -9.63 -15.16 -4.79
CA TYR A 123 -10.88 -15.34 -4.06
C TYR A 123 -11.87 -16.19 -4.87
N PHE A 124 -12.89 -16.66 -4.16
CA PHE A 124 -14.09 -17.25 -4.73
C PHE A 124 -15.27 -16.34 -4.38
N ALA A 125 -15.98 -15.85 -5.39
CA ALA A 125 -17.19 -15.06 -5.24
C ALA A 125 -18.39 -15.92 -5.62
N PHE A 126 -19.39 -16.00 -4.74
CA PHE A 126 -20.51 -16.93 -4.88
C PHE A 126 -21.84 -16.23 -5.14
N CYS A 127 -21.93 -14.94 -4.81
CA CYS A 127 -23.18 -14.20 -4.88
C CYS A 127 -23.33 -13.44 -6.21
N LYS A 128 -24.54 -13.49 -6.79
CA LYS A 128 -24.97 -12.62 -7.90
C LYS A 128 -25.73 -11.36 -7.43
N GLY A 129 -25.83 -11.14 -6.12
CA GLY A 129 -26.36 -9.92 -5.52
C GLY A 129 -27.63 -10.10 -4.68
N GLN A 130 -27.67 -9.34 -3.59
CA GLN A 130 -28.74 -9.04 -2.62
C GLN A 130 -28.85 -9.87 -1.32
N ASP A 131 -28.55 -11.17 -1.27
CA ASP A 131 -28.78 -11.99 -0.06
C ASP A 131 -27.52 -12.59 0.60
N CYS A 132 -26.35 -11.99 0.38
CA CYS A 132 -25.08 -12.54 0.86
C CYS A 132 -24.31 -11.53 1.74
N PRO A 133 -24.57 -11.50 3.06
CA PRO A 133 -24.02 -10.46 3.92
C PRO A 133 -22.60 -10.71 4.43
N VAL A 134 -21.99 -11.87 4.15
CA VAL A 134 -20.72 -12.28 4.75
C VAL A 134 -19.59 -12.28 3.72
N ALA A 135 -18.52 -11.55 4.01
CA ALA A 135 -17.21 -11.72 3.40
C ALA A 135 -16.27 -12.45 4.38
N VAL A 136 -15.36 -13.26 3.86
CA VAL A 136 -14.40 -14.02 4.68
C VAL A 136 -12.98 -13.82 4.15
N SER A 137 -12.10 -13.33 5.00
CA SER A 137 -10.65 -13.43 4.80
C SER A 137 -10.13 -14.63 5.58
N THR A 138 -9.42 -15.53 4.88
CA THR A 138 -8.78 -16.71 5.45
C THR A 138 -7.33 -16.46 5.85
N LEU A 139 -6.90 -15.20 5.86
CA LEU A 139 -5.52 -14.78 6.16
C LEU A 139 -4.52 -15.60 5.32
N ALA A 140 -3.47 -16.17 5.93
CA ALA A 140 -2.49 -16.99 5.23
C ALA A 140 -2.97 -18.44 4.94
N SER A 141 -4.24 -18.77 5.17
CA SER A 141 -4.77 -20.14 5.04
C SER A 141 -5.50 -20.37 3.71
N ALA A 142 -4.78 -20.38 2.59
CA ALA A 142 -5.35 -20.58 1.25
C ALA A 142 -6.26 -21.82 1.12
N GLY A 143 -5.84 -22.96 1.68
CA GLY A 143 -6.64 -24.19 1.67
C GLY A 143 -7.94 -24.12 2.48
N LEU A 144 -8.14 -23.09 3.33
CA LEU A 144 -9.43 -22.84 3.98
C LEU A 144 -10.41 -22.20 3.00
N ALA A 145 -9.96 -21.29 2.13
CA ALA A 145 -10.80 -20.66 1.11
C ALA A 145 -11.29 -21.69 0.08
N GLU A 146 -10.40 -22.60 -0.34
CA GLU A 146 -10.71 -23.66 -1.32
C GLU A 146 -11.84 -24.60 -0.85
N LYS A 147 -11.98 -24.83 0.46
CA LYS A 147 -13.04 -25.71 1.00
C LYS A 147 -14.46 -25.19 0.74
N PHE A 148 -14.61 -23.88 0.51
CA PHE A 148 -15.89 -23.26 0.17
C PHE A 148 -16.24 -23.38 -1.33
N THR A 149 -15.36 -23.94 -2.16
CA THR A 149 -15.70 -24.23 -3.57
C THR A 149 -16.68 -25.39 -3.70
N GLY A 150 -16.64 -26.34 -2.76
CA GLY A 150 -17.55 -27.50 -2.72
C GLY A 150 -18.78 -27.31 -1.84
N ALA A 151 -18.80 -26.26 -1.02
CA ALA A 151 -19.91 -25.91 -0.15
C ALA A 151 -20.12 -24.41 -0.22
N THR A 152 -21.31 -23.97 -0.64
CA THR A 152 -21.70 -22.56 -0.69
C THR A 152 -22.63 -22.26 0.50
N PRO A 153 -22.10 -21.93 1.69
CA PRO A 153 -22.92 -21.53 2.82
C PRO A 153 -23.89 -20.42 2.42
N GLU A 154 -25.11 -20.53 2.94
CA GLU A 154 -26.08 -19.44 2.81
C GLU A 154 -25.49 -18.15 3.40
N GLY A 155 -25.63 -17.06 2.66
CA GLY A 155 -25.11 -15.76 3.06
C GLY A 155 -23.63 -15.49 2.75
N LEU A 156 -22.85 -16.48 2.28
CA LEU A 156 -21.46 -16.25 1.89
C LEU A 156 -21.38 -15.52 0.54
N CYS A 157 -20.78 -14.33 0.55
CA CYS A 157 -20.64 -13.48 -0.62
C CYS A 157 -19.33 -13.72 -1.36
N ILE A 158 -18.23 -13.67 -0.60
CA ILE A 158 -16.86 -13.78 -1.10
C ILE A 158 -15.97 -14.40 -0.01
N VAL A 159 -15.06 -15.27 -0.41
CA VAL A 159 -13.98 -15.80 0.45
C VAL A 159 -12.66 -15.76 -0.29
N GLY A 160 -11.60 -15.33 0.38
CA GLY A 160 -10.26 -15.32 -0.19
C GLY A 160 -9.18 -15.39 0.88
N LYS A 161 -7.93 -15.57 0.45
CA LYS A 161 -6.78 -15.44 1.35
C LYS A 161 -6.32 -13.98 1.40
N THR A 162 -5.59 -13.62 2.44
CA THR A 162 -5.02 -12.28 2.59
C THR A 162 -3.67 -12.40 3.28
N GLU A 163 -2.61 -12.29 2.48
CA GLU A 163 -1.24 -12.51 2.94
C GLU A 163 -0.50 -11.20 3.21
N THR A 164 -0.87 -10.12 2.54
CA THR A 164 -0.19 -8.82 2.66
C THR A 164 -1.05 -7.81 3.40
N GLU A 165 -0.43 -7.14 4.37
CA GLU A 165 -1.01 -6.15 5.27
C GLU A 165 -1.33 -4.81 4.59
N ASN A 166 -0.78 -4.58 3.39
CA ASN A 166 -1.07 -3.39 2.59
C ASN A 166 -2.04 -3.75 1.45
N ILE A 167 -1.49 -4.24 0.33
CA ILE A 167 -2.26 -4.52 -0.90
C ILE A 167 -3.41 -5.50 -0.63
N GLY A 168 -3.18 -6.55 0.15
CA GLY A 168 -4.21 -7.53 0.49
C GLY A 168 -5.39 -6.89 1.22
N ILE A 169 -5.11 -6.03 2.20
CA ILE A 169 -6.15 -5.29 2.93
C ILE A 169 -6.89 -4.32 2.00
N ASP A 170 -6.19 -3.59 1.13
CA ASP A 170 -6.83 -2.70 0.16
C ASP A 170 -7.82 -3.45 -0.75
N LYS A 171 -7.44 -4.65 -1.20
CA LYS A 171 -8.31 -5.53 -2.00
C LYS A 171 -9.54 -5.97 -1.20
N ILE A 172 -9.37 -6.38 0.07
CA ILE A 172 -10.51 -6.71 0.95
C ILE A 172 -11.45 -5.51 1.06
N ILE A 173 -10.92 -4.35 1.44
CA ILE A 173 -11.73 -3.16 1.73
C ILE A 173 -12.52 -2.78 0.49
N LYS A 174 -11.86 -2.64 -0.67
CA LYS A 174 -12.54 -2.24 -1.91
C LYS A 174 -13.60 -3.23 -2.36
N ASN A 175 -13.29 -4.52 -2.39
CA ASN A 175 -14.28 -5.53 -2.78
C ASN A 175 -15.44 -5.61 -1.77
N THR A 176 -15.21 -5.29 -0.50
CA THR A 176 -16.26 -5.26 0.53
C THR A 176 -17.16 -4.03 0.40
N ILE A 177 -16.60 -2.82 0.40
CA ILE A 177 -17.40 -1.58 0.44
C ILE A 177 -18.17 -1.32 -0.86
N THR A 178 -17.73 -1.91 -1.97
CA THR A 178 -18.40 -1.80 -3.29
C THR A 178 -19.59 -2.74 -3.44
N ASN A 179 -19.87 -3.60 -2.46
CA ASN A 179 -21.08 -4.42 -2.41
C ASN A 179 -21.87 -4.15 -1.11
N PRO A 180 -22.96 -3.36 -1.16
CA PRO A 180 -23.71 -2.96 0.02
C PRO A 180 -24.43 -4.12 0.73
N ALA A 181 -24.56 -5.28 0.07
CA ALA A 181 -25.11 -6.48 0.71
C ALA A 181 -24.18 -6.99 1.81
N ILE A 182 -22.86 -6.79 1.70
CA ILE A 182 -21.88 -7.27 2.69
C ILE A 182 -21.94 -6.40 3.94
N ARG A 183 -22.25 -7.03 5.08
CA ARG A 183 -22.39 -6.39 6.39
C ARG A 183 -21.43 -6.94 7.44
N PHE A 184 -20.82 -8.09 7.15
CA PHE A 184 -19.89 -8.77 8.06
C PHE A 184 -18.63 -9.17 7.30
N LEU A 185 -17.47 -8.86 7.89
CA LEU A 185 -16.17 -9.37 7.47
C LEU A 185 -15.66 -10.30 8.56
N ILE A 186 -15.53 -11.59 8.24
CA ILE A 186 -14.95 -12.59 9.13
C ILE A 186 -13.46 -12.71 8.80
N LEU A 187 -12.62 -12.59 9.83
CA LEU A 187 -11.19 -12.90 9.76
C LEU A 187 -10.97 -14.26 10.41
N ALA A 188 -10.49 -15.23 9.64
CA ALA A 188 -10.26 -16.59 10.08
C ALA A 188 -8.96 -17.15 9.50
N GLY A 189 -8.48 -18.26 10.05
CA GLY A 189 -7.24 -18.89 9.60
C GLY A 189 -6.01 -18.38 10.35
N LYS A 190 -4.84 -18.77 9.85
CA LYS A 190 -3.54 -18.41 10.41
C LYS A 190 -3.14 -17.00 9.98
N ASP A 191 -2.73 -16.20 10.96
CA ASP A 191 -2.07 -14.92 10.71
C ASP A 191 -0.82 -15.14 9.83
N PRO A 192 -0.59 -14.33 8.78
CA PRO A 192 0.69 -14.29 8.08
C PRO A 192 1.87 -14.08 9.05
N LYS A 193 3.02 -14.68 8.72
CA LYS A 193 4.26 -14.59 9.51
C LYS A 193 5.17 -13.50 8.97
#